data_AF-A0A971DUH1-F1
#
_entry.id   AF-A0A971DUH1-F1
#
_cell.length_a   1.000
_cell.length_b   1.000
_cell.length_c   1.000
_cell.angle_alpha   90.00
_cell.angle_beta   90.00
_cell.angle_gamma   90.00
#
_symmetry.space_group_name_H-M   'P 1'
#
loop_
_entity.id
_entity.type
_entity.pdbx_description
1 polymer ?
#
loop_
_entity_poly.entity_id
_entity_poly.type
_entity_poly.pdbx_seq_one_letter_code
_entity_poly.pdbx_strand_id
1 'polypeptide(L)' 'MANFTKQAIVDTFIKLLNEKPLSRITVTEIIETCGVSRNTFYYHFEDIYGLVSYIFQEEIEKIQQITDVSDT' A
#
# COMPACT_ATOMS: atom_id res chain seq x y z
N MET A 1 4.55 -16.06 -2.47
CA MET A 1 3.31 -15.42 -2.99
C MET A 1 2.89 -14.19 -2.19
N ALA A 2 2.82 -14.23 -0.86
CA ALA A 2 2.30 -13.13 -0.02
C ALA A 2 2.87 -11.73 -0.37
N ASN A 3 4.18 -11.59 -0.59
CA ASN A 3 4.79 -10.30 -0.94
C ASN A 3 4.33 -9.74 -2.28
N PHE A 4 4.11 -10.60 -3.28
CA PHE A 4 3.59 -10.18 -4.59
C PHE A 4 2.17 -9.64 -4.48
N THR A 5 1.33 -10.32 -3.69
CA THR A 5 -0.06 -9.89 -3.47
C THR A 5 -0.14 -8.59 -2.69
N LYS A 6 0.70 -8.42 -1.65
CA LYS A 6 0.81 -7.17 -0.90
C LYS A 6 1.20 -6.01 -1.82
N GLN A 7 2.20 -6.20 -2.68
CA GLN A 7 2.65 -5.18 -3.63
C GLN A 7 1.55 -4.82 -4.64
N ALA A 8 0.83 -5.81 -5.17
CA ALA A 8 -0.28 -5.57 -6.11
C ALA A 8 -1.40 -4.70 -5.49
N ILE A 9 -1.69 -4.89 -4.19
CA ILE A 9 -2.64 -4.04 -3.45
C ILE A 9 -2.10 -2.61 -3.34
N VAL A 10 -0.83 -2.44 -2.97
CA VAL A 10 -0.18 -1.12 -2.84
C VAL A 10 -0.17 -0.36 -4.17
N ASP A 11 0.29 -1.00 -5.24
CA ASP A 11 0.39 -0.38 -6.57
C ASP A 11 -0.97 0.07 -7.08
N THR A 12 -1.99 -0.77 -6.86
CA THR A 12 -3.37 -0.46 -7.24
C THR A 12 -3.94 0.69 -6.43
N PHE A 13 -3.67 0.73 -5.13
CA PHE A 13 -4.10 1.84 -4.29
C PHE A 13 -3.45 3.17 -4.69
N ILE A 14 -2.14 3.17 -4.97
CA ILE A 14 -1.41 4.35 -5.47
C ILE A 14 -1.98 4.80 -6.82
N LYS A 15 -2.29 3.87 -7.73
CA LYS A 15 -2.96 4.18 -8.99
C LYS A 15 -4.29 4.89 -8.77
N LEU A 16 -5.15 4.33 -7.90
CA LEU A 16 -6.44 4.93 -7.58
C LEU A 16 -6.32 6.31 -6.93
N LEU A 17 -5.31 6.53 -6.08
CA LEU A 17 -5.01 7.84 -5.49
C LEU A 17 -4.63 8.91 -6.51
N ASN A 18 -3.99 8.53 -7.62
CA ASN A 18 -3.72 9.45 -8.72
C ASN A 18 -4.97 9.83 -9.52
N GLU A 19 -6.05 9.05 -9.41
CA GLU A 19 -7.28 9.25 -10.18
C GLU A 19 -8.39 9.92 -9.35
N LYS A 20 -8.42 9.69 -8.03
CA LYS A 20 -9.49 10.20 -7.16
C LYS A 20 -9.00 10.43 -5.73
N PRO A 21 -9.66 11.32 -4.95
CA PRO A 21 -9.29 11.55 -3.56
C PRO A 21 -9.48 10.28 -2.70
N LEU A 22 -8.65 10.14 -1.66
CA LEU A 22 -8.66 9.02 -0.72
C LEU A 22 -10.06 8.69 -0.18
N SER A 23 -10.87 9.71 0.12
CA SER A 23 -12.24 9.56 0.66
C SER A 23 -13.21 8.82 -0.27
N ARG A 24 -12.86 8.64 -1.55
CA ARG A 24 -13.66 7.91 -2.55
C ARG A 24 -13.10 6.53 -2.89
N ILE A 25 -11.96 6.15 -2.33
CA ILE A 25 -11.35 4.84 -2.57
C ILE A 25 -11.93 3.85 -1.57
N THR A 26 -12.27 2.65 -2.05
CA THR A 26 -12.82 1.58 -1.20
C THR A 26 -11.99 0.30 -1.31
N VAL A 27 -12.02 -0.52 -0.26
CA VAL A 27 -11.38 -1.85 -0.29
C VAL A 27 -11.91 -2.69 -1.47
N THR A 28 -13.22 -2.64 -1.73
CA THR A 28 -13.86 -3.37 -2.84
C THR A 28 -13.24 -2.98 -4.19
N GLU A 29 -13.08 -1.69 -4.44
CA GLU A 29 -12.52 -1.23 -5.72
C GLU A 29 -11.06 -1.65 -5.90
N ILE A 30 -10.27 -1.60 -4.82
CA ILE A 30 -8.87 -2.03 -4.85
C ILE A 30 -8.78 -3.52 -5.23
N ILE A 31 -9.54 -4.38 -4.53
CA ILE A 31 -9.48 -5.83 -4.72
C ILE A 31 -10.01 -6.27 -6.09
N GLU A 32 -11.03 -5.57 -6.63
CA GLU A 32 -11.55 -5.81 -7.97
C GLU A 32 -10.53 -5.40 -9.04
N THR A 33 -9.83 -4.29 -8.84
CA THR A 33 -8.83 -3.78 -9.79
C THR A 33 -7.58 -4.66 -9.85
N CYS A 34 -7.11 -5.19 -8.72
CA CYS A 34 -5.91 -6.03 -8.68
C CYS A 34 -6.20 -7.54 -8.75
N GLY A 35 -7.46 -7.96 -8.77
CA GLY A 35 -7.86 -9.36 -8.88
C GLY A 35 -7.57 -10.20 -7.63
N VAL A 36 -7.61 -9.58 -6.44
CA VAL A 36 -7.30 -10.23 -5.16
C VAL A 36 -8.60 -10.48 -4.38
N SER A 37 -8.63 -11.49 -3.51
CA SER A 37 -9.82 -11.71 -2.66
C SER A 37 -9.89 -10.70 -1.50
N ARG A 38 -11.10 -10.38 -1.05
CA ARG A 38 -11.30 -9.53 0.14
C ARG A 38 -10.60 -10.09 1.38
N ASN A 39 -10.64 -11.41 1.58
CA ASN A 39 -9.94 -12.05 2.71
C ASN A 39 -8.42 -11.85 2.62
N THR A 40 -7.88 -11.85 1.41
CA THR A 40 -6.45 -11.62 1.19
C THR A 40 -6.07 -10.16 1.44
N PHE A 41 -6.93 -9.20 1.14
CA PHE A 41 -6.72 -7.81 1.56
C PHE A 41 -6.61 -7.74 3.09
N TYR A 42 -7.61 -8.29 3.81
CA TYR A 42 -7.65 -8.25 5.27
C TYR A 42 -6.58 -9.10 5.97
N TYR A 43 -5.98 -10.06 5.27
CA TYR A 43 -4.78 -10.74 5.74
C TYR A 43 -3.55 -9.82 5.81
N HIS A 44 -3.49 -8.82 4.92
CA HIS A 44 -2.36 -7.88 4.85
C HIS A 44 -2.63 -6.55 5.56
N PHE A 45 -3.87 -6.04 5.53
CA PHE A 45 -4.23 -4.71 6.01
C PHE A 45 -5.59 -4.75 6.71
N GLU A 46 -5.67 -4.17 7.91
CA GLU A 46 -6.93 -4.10 8.67
C GLU A 46 -8.00 -3.29 7.94
N ASP A 47 -7.60 -2.19 7.30
CA ASP A 47 -8.45 -1.33 6.49
C ASP A 47 -7.60 -0.46 5.54
N ILE A 48 -8.22 0.57 4.94
CA ILE A 48 -7.53 1.53 4.07
C ILE A 48 -6.48 2.33 4.83
N TYR A 49 -6.71 2.68 6.10
CA TYR A 49 -5.75 3.45 6.89
C TYR A 49 -4.55 2.60 7.31
N GLY A 50 -4.74 1.30 7.56
CA GLY A 50 -3.67 0.33 7.74
C GLY A 50 -2.79 0.22 6.50
N LEU A 51 -3.39 0.21 5.30
CA LEU A 51 -2.66 0.25 4.03
C LEU A 51 -1.86 1.55 3.87
N VAL A 52 -2.48 2.70 4.15
CA VAL A 52 -1.80 4.01 4.10
C VAL A 52 -0.61 4.06 5.05
N SER A 53 -0.81 3.64 6.31
CA SER A 53 0.25 3.63 7.31
C SER A 53 1.41 2.74 6.89
N TYR A 54 1.12 1.58 6.32
CA TYR A 54 2.14 0.70 5.76
C TYR A 54 2.96 1.37 4.65
N ILE A 55 2.30 2.02 3.69
CA ILE A 55 2.98 2.70 2.58
C ILE A 55 3.90 3.80 3.12
N PHE A 56 3.42 4.63 4.05
CA PHE A 56 4.25 5.68 4.65
C PHE A 56 5.46 5.11 5.41
N GLN A 57 5.27 4.03 6.16
CA GLN A 57 6.36 3.39 6.89
C GLN A 57 7.45 2.87 5.95
N GLU A 58 7.07 2.20 4.85
CA GLU A 58 8.01 1.72 3.84
C GLU A 58 8.79 2.87 3.17
N GLU A 59 8.12 3.98 2.86
CA GLU A 59 8.79 5.14 2.26
C GLU A 59 9.74 5.82 3.25
N ILE A 60 9.36 5.92 4.53
CA ILE A 60 10.25 6.46 5.58
C ILE A 60 11.49 5.56 5.72
N GLU A 61 11.32 4.25 5.77
CA GLU A 61 12.43 3.29 5.87
C GLU A 61 13.38 3.40 4.68
N LYS A 62 12.86 3.56 3.45
CA LYS A 62 13.68 3.81 2.25
C LYS A 62 14.47 5.11 2.37
N ILE A 63 13.85 6.18 2.83
CA ILE A 63 14.53 7.48 3.01
C ILE A 63 15.63 7.36 4.08
N GLN A 64 15.38 6.68 5.19
CA GLN A 64 16.36 6.47 6.25
C GLN A 64 17.62 5.75 5.72
N GLN A 65 17.44 4.70 4.91
CA GLN A 65 18.54 3.98 4.27
C GLN A 65 19.36 4.84 3.31
N ILE A 66 18.75 5.87 2.70
CA ILE A 66 19.44 6.83 1.84
C ILE A 66 20.21 7.87 2.66
N THR A 67 19.70 8.25 3.84
CA THR A 67 20.33 9.25 4.70
C THR A 67 21.47 8.71 5.57
N ASP A 68 21.59 7.40 5.75
CA ASP A 68 22.73 6.73 6.44
C ASP A 68 24.05 6.73 5.63
N VAL A 69 24.23 7.71 4.73
CA VAL A 69 25.51 7.97 4.05
C VAL A 69 26.14 9.22 4.69
N SER A 70 27.09 8.99 5.61
CA SER A 70 28.13 9.94 6.07
C SER A 70 27.81 10.86 7.26
N ASP A 71 27.54 10.30 8.44
CA ASP A 71 28.13 10.86 9.67
C ASP A 71 29.45 10.11 9.97
N THR A 72 30.44 10.29 9.09
CA THR A 72 31.87 10.04 9.35
C THR A 72 32.70 11.02 8.54
#